data_AF-A0A945CMT8-F1
#
_entry.id   AF-A0A945CMT8-F1
#
_cell.length_a   1.000
_cell.length_b   1.000
_cell.length_c   1.000
_cell.angle_alpha   90.00
_cell.angle_beta   90.00
_cell.angle_gamma   90.00
#
_symmetry.space_group_name_H-M   'P 1'
#
loop_
_entity.id
_entity.type
_entity.pdbx_description
1 polymer ?
#
loop_
_entity_poly.entity_id
_entity_poly.type
_entity_poly.pdbx_seq_one_letter_code
_entity_poly.pdbx_strand_id
1 'polypeptide(L)'
;MSHSASWKEHLADRIPVGLGREIDAFETQMHLRRQGKMDEKLFAETRLRRGAYGQRYDNGQRFDGAQMQQLKFPEEQTKGPETLWHAPGMLRIKIPFGGLNVEQIEMLADLAEEYSDEILHITTRQDIQYHYIHIDDTPDLMRRLAAVGITTREACGNSVRNLTACPLAGVCRTEAFDVTPYAHALTHFLLGHPDCQDFGRKFKIAFSGCKDEAC
;
A
#
# COMPACT_ATOMS: atom_id res chain seq x y z
N MET A 1 -23.02 -17.83 15.82
CA MET A 1 -22.00 -17.17 15.00
C MET A 1 -21.47 -16.03 15.84
N SER A 2 -20.27 -16.18 16.40
CA SER A 2 -19.62 -15.10 17.15
C SER A 2 -19.39 -13.96 16.16
N HIS A 3 -20.02 -12.81 16.37
CA HIS A 3 -19.58 -11.58 15.71
C HIS A 3 -18.19 -11.29 16.27
N SER A 4 -17.15 -11.85 15.61
CA SER A 4 -15.78 -11.41 15.78
C SER A 4 -15.80 -9.89 15.66
N ALA A 5 -15.38 -9.18 16.70
CA ALA A 5 -15.27 -7.73 16.63
C ALA A 5 -14.37 -7.36 15.44
N SER A 6 -14.74 -6.28 14.76
CA SER A 6 -14.02 -5.81 13.57
C SER A 6 -12.60 -5.37 13.95
N TRP A 7 -11.65 -5.40 13.02
CA TRP A 7 -10.31 -4.85 13.25
C TRP A 7 -10.35 -3.38 13.68
N LYS A 8 -11.39 -2.65 13.28
CA LYS A 8 -11.69 -1.30 13.74
C LYS A 8 -11.86 -1.21 15.26
N GLU A 9 -12.58 -2.15 15.86
CA GLU A 9 -12.83 -2.19 17.30
C GLU A 9 -11.59 -2.71 18.05
N HIS A 10 -10.98 -3.78 17.54
CA HIS A 10 -9.80 -4.40 18.17
C HIS A 10 -8.57 -3.50 18.20
N LEU A 11 -8.41 -2.61 17.21
CA LEU A 11 -7.23 -1.76 17.06
C LEU A 11 -7.51 -0.28 17.34
N ALA A 12 -8.69 0.06 17.85
CA ALA A 12 -9.12 1.44 18.05
C ALA A 12 -8.09 2.29 18.84
N ASP A 13 -7.49 1.69 19.87
CA ASP A 13 -6.51 2.37 20.73
C ASP A 13 -5.09 2.45 20.13
N ARG A 14 -4.82 1.69 19.06
CA ARG A 14 -3.50 1.60 18.41
C ARG A 14 -3.39 2.43 17.14
N ILE A 15 -4.51 2.73 16.49
CA ILE A 15 -4.52 3.43 15.20
C ILE A 15 -4.52 4.95 15.47
N PRO A 16 -3.57 5.71 14.92
CA PRO A 16 -3.62 7.16 14.96
C PRO A 16 -4.94 7.71 14.39
N VAL A 17 -5.58 8.62 15.11
CA VAL A 17 -6.92 9.16 14.76
C VAL A 17 -7.02 9.65 13.32
N GLY A 18 -5.96 10.31 12.81
CA GLY A 18 -5.90 10.77 11.43
C GLY A 18 -5.99 9.62 10.41
N LEU A 19 -5.20 8.56 10.62
CA LEU A 19 -5.22 7.37 9.75
C LEU A 19 -6.55 6.63 9.84
N GLY A 20 -7.12 6.50 11.04
CA GLY A 20 -8.44 5.87 11.22
C GLY A 20 -9.54 6.58 10.44
N ARG A 21 -9.58 7.92 10.50
CA ARG A 21 -10.53 8.73 9.71
C ARG A 21 -10.33 8.58 8.20
N GLU A 22 -9.09 8.49 7.75
CA GLU A 22 -8.79 8.29 6.33
C GLU A 22 -9.26 6.93 5.82
N ILE A 23 -9.13 5.87 6.63
CA ILE A 23 -9.60 4.52 6.30
C ILE A 23 -11.13 4.48 6.27
N ASP A 24 -11.79 5.06 7.28
CA ASP A 24 -13.26 5.16 7.34
C ASP A 24 -13.85 5.94 6.16
N ALA A 25 -13.15 7.01 5.72
CA ALA A 25 -13.53 7.75 4.53
C ALA A 25 -13.42 6.88 3.26
N PHE A 26 -12.37 6.06 3.16
CA PHE A 26 -12.18 5.15 2.04
C PHE A 26 -13.27 4.06 1.98
N GLU A 27 -13.64 3.46 3.10
CA GLU A 27 -14.79 2.53 3.18
C GLU A 27 -16.09 3.19 2.74
N THR A 28 -16.34 4.43 3.19
CA THR A 28 -17.53 5.18 2.78
C THR A 28 -17.55 5.38 1.27
N GLN A 29 -16.41 5.69 0.66
CA GLN A 29 -16.26 5.83 -0.80
C GLN A 29 -16.52 4.50 -1.53
N MET A 30 -16.04 3.38 -0.99
CA MET A 30 -16.34 2.03 -1.51
C MET A 30 -17.84 1.73 -1.48
N HIS A 31 -18.52 2.05 -0.37
CA HIS A 31 -19.97 1.89 -0.26
C HIS A 31 -20.74 2.76 -1.26
N LEU A 32 -20.31 4.02 -1.46
CA LEU A 32 -20.91 4.91 -2.46
C LEU A 32 -20.71 4.37 -3.89
N ARG A 33 -19.52 3.85 -4.22
CA ARG A 33 -19.26 3.22 -5.52
C ARG A 33 -20.13 2.00 -5.76
N ARG A 34 -20.31 1.15 -4.75
CA ARG A 34 -21.19 -0.03 -4.81
C ARG A 34 -22.66 0.35 -5.04
N GLN A 35 -23.11 1.47 -4.50
CA GLN A 35 -24.47 2.01 -4.72
C GLN A 35 -24.61 2.77 -6.05
N GLY A 36 -23.56 2.85 -6.87
CA GLY A 36 -23.58 3.64 -8.12
C GLY A 36 -23.60 5.16 -7.90
N LYS A 37 -23.30 5.64 -6.69
CA LYS A 37 -23.32 7.05 -6.31
C LYS A 37 -21.97 7.76 -6.45
N MET A 38 -20.94 7.03 -6.91
CA MET A 38 -19.61 7.57 -7.16
C MET A 38 -19.15 7.14 -8.54
N ASP A 39 -18.68 8.10 -9.33
CA ASP A 39 -18.14 7.85 -10.67
C ASP A 39 -16.92 6.92 -10.59
N GLU A 40 -16.80 6.05 -11.59
CA GLU A 40 -15.73 5.05 -11.62
C GLU A 40 -14.34 5.65 -11.78
N LYS A 41 -14.18 6.70 -12.59
CA LYS A 41 -12.87 7.34 -12.77
C LYS A 41 -12.43 8.01 -11.48
N LEU A 42 -13.35 8.69 -10.81
CA LEU A 42 -13.10 9.30 -9.50
C LEU A 42 -12.73 8.25 -8.45
N PHE A 43 -13.48 7.14 -8.39
CA PHE A 43 -13.17 6.06 -7.47
C PHE A 43 -11.85 5.36 -7.81
N ALA A 44 -11.54 5.21 -9.11
CA ALA A 44 -10.28 4.66 -9.57
C ALA A 44 -9.09 5.51 -9.11
N GLU A 45 -9.17 6.84 -9.20
CA GLU A 45 -8.13 7.70 -8.64
C GLU A 45 -8.02 7.56 -7.12
N THR A 46 -9.16 7.48 -6.44
CA THR A 46 -9.23 7.36 -4.98
C THR A 46 -8.53 6.09 -4.48
N ARG A 47 -8.85 4.92 -5.04
CA ARG A 47 -8.19 3.65 -4.69
C ARG A 47 -6.69 3.68 -5.01
N LEU A 48 -6.31 4.30 -6.14
CA LEU A 48 -4.91 4.46 -6.53
C LEU A 48 -4.14 5.28 -5.50
N ARG A 49 -4.72 6.35 -4.96
CA ARG A 49 -4.09 7.14 -3.88
C ARG A 49 -3.97 6.37 -2.57
N ARG A 50 -4.66 5.25 -2.40
CA ARG A 50 -4.55 4.34 -1.24
C ARG A 50 -3.71 3.10 -1.52
N GLY A 51 -2.96 3.09 -2.63
CA GLY A 51 -2.09 1.97 -2.99
C GLY A 51 -2.82 0.78 -3.63
N ALA A 52 -4.15 0.80 -3.70
CA ALA A 52 -4.97 -0.26 -4.30
C ALA A 52 -5.05 -0.09 -5.82
N TYR A 53 -4.45 -1.03 -6.56
CA TYR A 53 -4.28 -1.00 -8.01
C TYR A 53 -4.92 -2.25 -8.63
N GLY A 54 -5.52 -2.10 -9.82
CA GLY A 54 -6.07 -3.26 -10.55
C GLY A 54 -4.94 -4.14 -11.11
N GLN A 55 -4.99 -5.44 -10.87
CA GLN A 55 -4.00 -6.39 -11.39
C GLN A 55 -4.47 -7.01 -12.71
N ARG A 56 -3.55 -7.56 -13.51
CA ARG A 56 -3.90 -8.35 -14.71
C ARG A 56 -4.04 -9.82 -14.32
N TYR A 57 -5.09 -10.45 -14.85
CA TYR A 57 -5.44 -11.84 -14.61
C TYR A 57 -5.44 -12.60 -15.92
N ASP A 58 -4.33 -13.26 -16.27
CA ASP A 58 -4.18 -13.82 -17.62
C ASP A 58 -5.08 -15.04 -17.91
N ASN A 59 -5.89 -15.47 -16.93
CA ASN A 59 -6.81 -16.60 -17.00
C ASN A 59 -7.69 -16.74 -15.72
N GLY A 60 -7.79 -15.68 -14.90
CA GLY A 60 -8.45 -15.78 -13.58
C GLY A 60 -7.72 -16.70 -12.59
N GLN A 61 -6.46 -17.05 -12.84
CA GLN A 61 -5.65 -17.85 -11.93
C GLN A 61 -4.63 -16.99 -11.19
N ARG A 62 -4.19 -17.50 -10.04
CA ARG A 62 -3.09 -16.97 -9.23
C ARG A 62 -2.12 -18.08 -8.89
N PHE A 63 -0.85 -17.76 -8.70
CA PHE A 63 0.14 -18.72 -8.21
C PHE A 63 0.39 -18.45 -6.72
N ASP A 64 0.21 -19.45 -5.86
CA ASP A 64 0.38 -19.35 -4.41
C ASP A 64 1.82 -19.66 -3.94
N GLY A 65 2.77 -19.76 -4.87
CA GLY A 65 4.15 -20.13 -4.58
C GLY A 65 4.43 -21.63 -4.72
N ALA A 66 3.39 -22.46 -4.65
CA ALA A 66 3.49 -23.92 -4.82
C ALA A 66 2.79 -24.40 -6.09
N GLN A 67 1.58 -23.90 -6.37
CA GLN A 67 0.73 -24.33 -7.47
C GLN A 67 -0.17 -23.20 -7.99
N MET A 68 -0.73 -23.43 -9.17
CA MET A 68 -1.75 -22.55 -9.73
C MET A 68 -3.09 -22.77 -9.03
N GLN A 69 -3.66 -21.70 -8.51
CA GLN A 69 -4.98 -21.64 -7.87
C GLN A 69 -5.96 -20.87 -8.73
N GLN A 70 -7.22 -21.31 -8.74
CA GLN A 70 -8.30 -20.51 -9.31
C GLN A 70 -8.65 -19.38 -8.34
N LEU A 71 -8.77 -18.17 -8.86
CA LEU A 71 -9.13 -17.02 -8.03
C LEU A 71 -10.59 -17.15 -7.57
N LYS A 72 -10.82 -17.05 -6.26
CA LYS A 72 -12.16 -17.07 -5.67
C LYS A 72 -12.81 -15.70 -5.85
N PHE A 73 -13.34 -15.46 -7.05
CA PHE A 73 -14.06 -14.23 -7.37
C PHE A 73 -15.33 -14.57 -8.15
N PRO A 74 -16.50 -14.07 -7.71
CA PRO A 74 -17.79 -14.49 -8.26
C PRO A 74 -18.04 -14.03 -9.70
N GLU A 75 -17.27 -13.07 -10.21
CA GLU A 75 -17.49 -12.47 -11.53
C GLU A 75 -16.41 -12.88 -12.53
N GLU A 76 -16.76 -13.03 -13.80
CA GLU A 76 -15.84 -13.53 -14.83
C GLU A 76 -14.85 -12.45 -15.32
N GLN A 77 -15.25 -11.17 -15.25
CA GLN A 77 -14.50 -10.04 -15.77
C GLN A 77 -13.37 -9.62 -14.84
N THR A 78 -12.28 -10.38 -14.91
CA THR A 78 -11.08 -10.13 -14.11
C THR A 78 -9.99 -9.39 -14.87
N LYS A 79 -10.01 -9.31 -16.21
CA LYS A 79 -8.94 -8.66 -17.00
C LYS A 79 -9.47 -7.84 -18.17
N GLY A 80 -8.81 -6.71 -18.45
CA GLY A 80 -9.04 -5.85 -19.62
C GLY A 80 -9.52 -4.44 -19.27
N PRO A 81 -9.88 -3.62 -20.27
CA PRO A 81 -10.44 -2.28 -20.05
C PRO A 81 -11.72 -2.29 -19.21
N GLU A 82 -12.44 -3.41 -19.21
CA GLU A 82 -13.70 -3.64 -18.48
C GLU A 82 -13.46 -4.39 -17.15
N THR A 83 -12.22 -4.42 -16.63
CA THR A 83 -11.96 -5.05 -15.33
C THR A 83 -12.76 -4.33 -14.26
N LEU A 84 -13.52 -5.10 -13.49
CA LEU A 84 -14.38 -4.58 -12.44
C LEU A 84 -13.57 -3.88 -11.36
N TRP A 85 -14.10 -2.78 -10.82
CA TRP A 85 -13.41 -1.98 -9.81
C TRP A 85 -13.13 -2.74 -8.50
N HIS A 86 -13.94 -3.76 -8.21
CA HIS A 86 -13.83 -4.63 -7.03
C HIS A 86 -13.20 -5.99 -7.35
N ALA A 87 -12.75 -6.21 -8.59
CA ALA A 87 -11.85 -7.33 -8.85
C ALA A 87 -10.67 -7.23 -7.89
N PRO A 88 -10.13 -8.37 -7.43
CA PRO A 88 -8.92 -8.35 -6.63
C PRO A 88 -7.82 -7.54 -7.31
N GLY A 89 -6.81 -7.18 -6.56
CA GLY A 89 -5.77 -6.32 -7.08
C GLY A 89 -4.47 -6.41 -6.31
N MET A 90 -3.63 -5.44 -6.57
CA MET A 90 -2.39 -5.23 -5.86
C MET A 90 -2.58 -4.13 -4.82
N LEU A 91 -2.12 -4.36 -3.59
CA LEU A 91 -2.03 -3.34 -2.55
C LEU A 91 -0.57 -2.98 -2.34
N ARG A 92 -0.20 -1.72 -2.62
CA ARG A 92 1.14 -1.21 -2.37
C ARG A 92 1.22 -0.52 -1.03
N ILE A 93 2.24 -0.89 -0.27
CA ILE A 93 2.55 -0.33 1.04
C ILE A 93 3.79 0.54 0.90
N LYS A 94 3.68 1.80 1.33
CA LYS A 94 4.75 2.78 1.24
C LYS A 94 5.70 2.60 2.43
N ILE A 95 6.96 2.25 2.17
CA ILE A 95 7.99 2.06 3.22
C ILE A 95 9.08 3.11 3.05
N PRO A 96 8.96 4.28 3.71
CA PRO A 96 9.93 5.37 3.57
C PRO A 96 11.36 4.85 3.77
N PHE A 97 12.26 5.20 2.86
CA PHE A 97 13.67 4.80 2.82
C PHE A 97 13.96 3.30 2.97
N GLY A 98 12.95 2.43 2.84
CA GLY A 98 13.07 1.00 3.11
C GLY A 98 13.24 0.64 4.59
N GLY A 99 13.02 1.59 5.51
CA GLY A 99 13.18 1.36 6.95
C GLY A 99 11.99 0.64 7.56
N LEU A 100 12.24 -0.47 8.24
CA LEU A 100 11.26 -1.24 8.99
C LEU A 100 11.83 -1.63 10.35
N ASN A 101 10.97 -1.65 11.37
CA ASN A 101 11.27 -2.30 12.65
C ASN A 101 10.72 -3.74 12.68
N VAL A 102 11.03 -4.48 13.75
CA VAL A 102 10.62 -5.90 13.89
C VAL A 102 9.10 -6.04 13.89
N GLU A 103 8.38 -5.22 14.67
CA GLU A 103 6.91 -5.29 14.75
C GLU A 103 6.24 -5.06 13.37
N GLN A 104 6.80 -4.15 12.58
CA GLN A 104 6.34 -3.87 11.23
C GLN A 104 6.59 -5.03 10.28
N ILE A 105 7.74 -5.72 10.40
CA ILE A 105 8.05 -6.90 9.58
C ILE A 105 7.10 -8.06 9.92
N GLU A 106 6.87 -8.33 11.21
CA GLU A 106 5.92 -9.35 11.66
C GLU A 106 4.51 -9.04 11.14
N MET A 107 4.05 -7.79 11.26
CA MET A 107 2.76 -7.39 10.71
C MET A 107 2.67 -7.60 9.19
N LEU A 108 3.74 -7.32 8.45
CA LEU A 108 3.77 -7.56 7.00
C LEU A 108 3.72 -9.05 6.65
N ALA A 109 4.31 -9.92 7.47
CA ALA A 109 4.25 -11.36 7.32
C ALA A 109 2.83 -11.88 7.60
N ASP A 110 2.22 -11.52 8.74
CA ASP A 110 0.86 -11.91 9.11
C ASP A 110 -0.16 -11.55 8.01
N LEU A 111 -0.01 -10.36 7.41
CA LEU A 111 -0.89 -9.89 6.34
C LEU A 111 -0.67 -10.67 5.02
N ALA A 112 0.56 -11.10 4.76
CA ALA A 112 0.85 -11.95 3.59
C ALA A 112 0.19 -13.32 3.74
N GLU A 113 0.35 -13.94 4.91
CA GLU A 113 -0.23 -15.24 5.24
C GLU A 113 -1.75 -15.23 5.14
N GLU A 114 -2.40 -14.17 5.67
CA GLU A 114 -3.86 -14.11 5.69
C GLU A 114 -4.49 -13.69 4.35
N TYR A 115 -3.88 -12.74 3.64
CA TYR A 115 -4.54 -12.09 2.50
C TYR A 115 -3.84 -12.29 1.14
N SER A 116 -2.56 -12.67 1.12
CA SER A 116 -1.75 -12.66 -0.11
C SER A 116 -1.08 -14.00 -0.42
N ASP A 117 -1.68 -15.11 0.01
CA ASP A 117 -1.18 -16.47 -0.22
C ASP A 117 0.29 -16.65 0.24
N GLU A 118 0.64 -16.06 1.39
CA GLU A 118 1.99 -16.13 1.98
C GLU A 118 3.07 -15.44 1.11
N ILE A 119 2.68 -14.67 0.09
CA ILE A 119 3.59 -13.98 -0.82
C ILE A 119 3.54 -12.47 -0.60
N LEU A 120 4.73 -11.88 -0.50
CA LEU A 120 4.93 -10.44 -0.58
C LEU A 120 6.08 -10.12 -1.52
N HIS A 121 5.98 -8.98 -2.21
CA HIS A 121 6.99 -8.56 -3.18
C HIS A 121 7.70 -7.30 -2.71
N ILE A 122 9.01 -7.39 -2.50
CA ILE A 122 9.88 -6.23 -2.32
C ILE A 122 10.09 -5.57 -3.69
N THR A 123 9.86 -4.26 -3.76
CA THR A 123 9.95 -3.52 -5.01
C THR A 123 11.33 -2.90 -5.20
N THR A 124 11.64 -2.52 -6.44
CA THR A 124 12.81 -1.69 -6.76
C THR A 124 12.76 -0.27 -6.18
N ARG A 125 11.72 0.07 -5.43
CA ARG A 125 11.60 1.33 -4.69
C ARG A 125 11.43 1.09 -3.19
N GLN A 126 11.92 -0.03 -2.67
CA GLN A 126 11.90 -0.37 -1.25
C GLN A 126 10.50 -0.48 -0.62
N ASP A 127 9.43 -0.36 -1.41
CA ASP A 127 8.06 -0.67 -0.99
C ASP A 127 7.82 -2.18 -0.92
N ILE A 128 6.69 -2.55 -0.32
CA ILE A 128 6.10 -3.90 -0.34
C ILE A 128 4.82 -3.89 -1.19
N GLN A 129 4.57 -4.97 -1.92
CA GLN A 129 3.32 -5.21 -2.64
C GLN A 129 2.73 -6.56 -2.26
N TYR A 130 1.44 -6.54 -1.94
CA TYR A 130 0.59 -7.72 -1.93
C TYR A 130 -0.19 -7.82 -3.22
N HIS A 131 -0.44 -9.05 -3.64
CA HIS A 131 -1.20 -9.37 -4.85
C HIS A 131 -2.45 -10.16 -4.50
N TYR A 132 -3.43 -10.12 -5.40
CA TYR A 132 -4.70 -10.85 -5.27
C TYR A 132 -5.56 -10.43 -4.07
N ILE A 133 -5.38 -9.19 -3.59
CA ILE A 133 -6.14 -8.62 -2.47
C ILE A 133 -7.53 -8.21 -2.94
N HIS A 134 -8.59 -8.71 -2.30
CA HIS A 134 -9.95 -8.26 -2.58
C HIS A 134 -10.14 -6.82 -2.07
N ILE A 135 -10.86 -5.99 -2.82
CA ILE A 135 -11.02 -4.57 -2.42
C ILE A 135 -11.66 -4.43 -1.04
N ASP A 136 -12.55 -5.36 -0.66
CA ASP A 136 -13.23 -5.39 0.64
C ASP A 136 -12.29 -5.70 1.81
N ASP A 137 -11.15 -6.36 1.58
CA ASP A 137 -10.16 -6.63 2.62
C ASP A 137 -9.21 -5.44 2.82
N THR A 138 -9.14 -4.53 1.85
CA THR A 138 -8.17 -3.42 1.88
C THR A 138 -8.32 -2.47 3.07
N PRO A 139 -9.53 -2.12 3.57
CA PRO A 139 -9.65 -1.30 4.78
C PRO A 139 -9.09 -1.99 6.03
N ASP A 140 -9.31 -3.29 6.18
CA ASP A 140 -8.83 -4.05 7.34
C ASP A 140 -7.31 -4.23 7.30
N LEU A 141 -6.75 -4.52 6.13
CA LEU A 141 -5.30 -4.45 5.86
C LEU A 141 -4.74 -3.08 6.26
N MET A 142 -5.37 -1.98 5.84
CA MET A 142 -4.93 -0.63 6.19
C MET A 142 -5.00 -0.35 7.69
N ARG A 143 -6.00 -0.87 8.41
CA ARG A 143 -6.11 -0.71 9.88
C ARG A 143 -5.00 -1.42 10.61
N ARG A 144 -4.69 -2.66 10.20
CA ARG A 144 -3.61 -3.46 10.78
C ARG A 144 -2.24 -2.82 10.54
N LEU A 145 -2.00 -2.32 9.33
CA LEU A 145 -0.80 -1.54 9.00
C LEU A 145 -0.73 -0.25 9.83
N ALA A 146 -1.84 0.48 9.97
CA ALA A 146 -1.89 1.72 10.75
C ALA A 146 -1.60 1.50 12.24
N ALA A 147 -1.97 0.34 12.80
CA ALA A 147 -1.70 -0.03 14.18
C ALA A 147 -0.20 -0.24 14.50
N VAL A 148 0.65 -0.34 13.48
CA VAL A 148 2.13 -0.39 13.57
C VAL A 148 2.79 0.84 12.91
N GLY A 149 2.01 1.90 12.66
CA GLY A 149 2.50 3.16 12.11
C GLY A 149 2.75 3.17 10.60
N ILE A 150 2.30 2.17 9.86
CA ILE A 150 2.43 2.10 8.40
C ILE A 150 1.18 2.68 7.70
N THR A 151 1.37 3.35 6.57
CA THR A 151 0.30 3.89 5.73
C THR A 151 0.45 3.49 4.27
N THR A 152 -0.66 3.33 3.58
CA THR A 152 -0.72 3.09 2.12
C THR A 152 -1.02 4.38 1.34
N ARG A 153 -1.17 5.51 2.05
CA ARG A 153 -1.44 6.82 1.45
C ARG A 153 -0.36 7.19 0.45
N GLU A 154 -0.80 7.63 -0.73
CA GLU A 154 0.03 8.14 -1.83
C GLU A 154 1.12 7.14 -2.29
N ALA A 155 0.94 5.84 -2.03
CA ALA A 155 1.82 4.80 -2.56
C ALA A 155 1.72 4.70 -4.10
N CYS A 156 0.55 5.06 -4.64
CA CYS A 156 0.23 5.07 -6.06
C CYS A 156 -0.47 6.39 -6.44
N GLY A 157 -0.84 6.53 -7.73
CA GLY A 157 -1.45 7.75 -8.26
C GLY A 157 -0.44 8.79 -8.78
N ASN A 158 -0.96 10.00 -9.00
CA ASN A 158 -0.25 11.21 -9.41
C ASN A 158 0.23 12.01 -8.20
N SER A 159 1.12 11.39 -7.43
CA SER A 159 1.68 11.91 -6.20
C SER A 159 3.18 11.60 -6.11
N VAL A 160 3.80 12.01 -5.01
CA VAL A 160 5.16 11.57 -4.65
C VAL A 160 5.12 10.11 -4.21
N ARG A 161 5.87 9.26 -4.93
CA ARG A 161 6.02 7.84 -4.62
C ARG A 161 6.87 7.62 -3.37
N ASN A 162 7.15 6.37 -3.05
CA ASN A 162 8.10 6.10 -1.99
C ASN A 162 9.43 6.79 -2.23
N LEU A 163 9.94 7.42 -1.18
CA LEU A 163 11.23 8.06 -1.17
C LEU A 163 12.23 6.99 -0.77
N THR A 164 13.18 6.70 -1.66
CA THR A 164 14.18 5.66 -1.39
C THR A 164 15.44 6.27 -0.79
N ALA A 165 16.17 5.49 0.02
CA ALA A 165 17.48 5.89 0.49
C ALA A 165 18.46 4.71 0.43
N CYS A 166 19.76 5.01 0.51
CA CYS A 166 20.78 3.97 0.63
C CYS A 166 20.46 3.03 1.81
N PRO A 167 20.43 1.69 1.62
CA PRO A 167 20.13 0.74 2.69
C PRO A 167 21.22 0.68 3.77
N LEU A 168 22.41 1.22 3.48
CA LEU A 168 23.53 1.31 4.42
C LEU A 168 23.67 2.70 5.05
N ALA A 169 22.70 3.61 4.85
CA ALA A 169 22.74 4.95 5.42
C ALA A 169 22.89 4.90 6.96
N GLY A 170 23.82 5.69 7.51
CA GLY A 170 24.11 5.77 8.94
C GLY A 170 25.11 4.73 9.46
N VAL A 171 25.45 3.71 8.66
CA VAL A 171 26.45 2.68 9.01
C VAL A 171 27.55 2.53 7.95
N CYS A 172 27.36 3.13 6.78
CA CYS A 172 28.30 3.06 5.68
C CYS A 172 29.57 3.87 5.99
N ARG A 173 30.74 3.24 5.85
CA ARG A 173 32.02 3.91 6.12
C ARG A 173 32.43 4.92 5.05
N THR A 174 31.81 4.86 3.87
CA THR A 174 32.13 5.72 2.72
C THR A 174 31.08 6.79 2.47
N GLU A 175 30.04 6.89 3.31
CA GLU A 175 29.06 7.96 3.19
C GLU A 175 29.61 9.30 3.68
N ALA A 176 29.22 10.38 3.01
CA ALA A 176 29.57 11.73 3.42
C ALA A 176 28.84 12.11 4.72
N PHE A 177 27.57 11.71 4.83
CA PHE A 177 26.72 11.86 6.01
C PHE A 177 25.49 10.93 5.90
N ASP A 178 24.85 10.67 7.04
CA ASP A 178 23.63 9.87 7.10
C ASP A 178 22.44 10.63 6.49
N VAL A 179 21.87 10.06 5.42
CA VAL A 179 20.72 10.63 4.70
C VAL A 179 19.36 10.27 5.32
N THR A 180 19.32 9.34 6.28
CA THR A 180 18.08 8.80 6.87
C THR A 180 17.19 9.88 7.49
N PRO A 181 17.70 10.84 8.28
CA PRO A 181 16.86 11.89 8.87
C PRO A 181 16.18 12.77 7.80
N TYR A 182 16.87 13.04 6.69
CA TYR A 182 16.36 13.83 5.57
C TYR A 182 15.30 13.07 4.78
N ALA A 183 15.54 11.78 4.54
CA ALA A 183 14.60 10.88 3.89
C ALA A 183 13.29 10.79 4.68
N HIS A 184 13.38 10.60 6.00
CA HIS A 184 12.24 10.54 6.90
C HIS A 184 11.49 11.89 6.96
N ALA A 185 12.20 13.01 7.18
CA ALA A 185 11.60 14.34 7.27
C ALA A 185 10.89 14.76 5.97
N LEU A 186 11.52 14.54 4.82
CA LEU A 186 10.92 14.89 3.53
C LEU A 186 9.71 14.02 3.20
N THR A 187 9.75 12.73 3.55
CA THR A 187 8.58 11.86 3.41
C THR A 187 7.41 12.38 4.25
N HIS A 188 7.65 12.70 5.52
CA HIS A 188 6.61 13.21 6.42
C HIS A 188 6.03 14.55 5.94
N PHE A 189 6.90 15.44 5.43
CA PHE A 189 6.48 16.73 4.88
C PHE A 189 5.60 16.58 3.63
N LEU A 190 5.98 15.72 2.69
CA LEU A 190 5.28 15.57 1.41
C LEU A 190 4.00 14.75 1.51
N LEU A 191 3.93 13.82 2.47
CA LEU A 191 2.79 12.93 2.62
C LEU A 191 1.53 13.73 2.99
N GLY A 192 0.59 13.80 2.06
CA GLY A 192 -0.62 14.59 2.25
C GLY A 192 -0.47 16.09 2.08
N HIS A 193 0.70 16.56 1.63
CA HIS A 193 0.93 17.98 1.36
C HIS A 193 0.03 18.44 0.19
N PRO A 194 -0.62 19.62 0.28
CA PRO A 194 -1.48 20.14 -0.79
C PRO A 194 -0.80 20.16 -2.16
N ASP A 195 0.44 20.62 -2.21
CA ASP A 195 1.21 20.69 -3.46
C ASP A 195 1.42 19.32 -4.12
N CYS A 196 1.46 18.24 -3.33
CA CYS A 196 1.67 16.89 -3.83
C CYS A 196 0.38 16.22 -4.33
N GLN A 197 -0.78 16.86 -4.15
CA GLN A 197 -2.07 16.27 -4.50
C GLN A 197 -2.44 16.44 -5.97
N ASP A 198 -1.81 17.36 -6.70
CA ASP A 198 -2.18 17.67 -8.10
C ASP A 198 -0.96 17.71 -9.04
N PHE A 199 0.00 16.82 -8.80
CA PHE A 199 1.13 16.68 -9.73
C PHE A 199 0.66 16.14 -11.07
N GLY A 200 1.18 16.68 -12.18
CA GLY A 200 0.83 16.22 -13.53
C GLY A 200 1.12 14.73 -13.76
N ARG A 201 2.09 14.15 -13.03
CA ARG A 201 2.33 12.69 -12.97
C ARG A 201 3.09 12.31 -11.71
N LYS A 202 3.28 10.99 -11.52
CA LYS A 202 4.12 10.41 -10.45
C LYS A 202 5.49 11.07 -10.36
N PHE A 203 5.89 11.46 -9.15
CA PHE A 203 7.21 12.00 -8.85
C PHE A 203 7.98 11.03 -7.94
N LYS A 204 9.29 10.87 -8.16
CA LYS A 204 10.13 9.90 -7.44
C LYS A 204 11.38 10.59 -6.92
N ILE A 205 11.66 10.38 -5.64
CA ILE A 205 12.81 10.96 -4.94
C ILE A 205 13.68 9.81 -4.42
N ALA A 206 14.99 9.99 -4.45
CA ALA A 206 15.95 9.06 -3.89
C ALA A 206 17.10 9.85 -3.24
N PHE A 207 17.57 9.39 -2.08
CA PHE A 207 18.76 9.90 -1.43
C PHE A 207 19.87 8.85 -1.42
N SER A 208 21.11 9.29 -1.65
CA SER A 208 22.29 8.48 -1.36
C SER A 208 23.36 9.35 -0.73
N GLY A 209 24.04 8.80 0.28
CA GLY A 209 25.14 9.45 0.99
C GLY A 209 26.52 9.13 0.43
N CYS A 210 26.62 8.17 -0.51
CA CYS A 210 27.89 7.78 -1.12
C CYS A 210 27.74 7.54 -2.62
N LYS A 211 28.86 7.50 -3.33
CA LYS A 211 28.89 7.23 -4.78
C LYS A 211 28.79 5.75 -5.12
N ASP A 212 29.10 4.88 -4.16
CA ASP A 212 29.36 3.46 -4.38
C ASP A 212 28.09 2.60 -4.20
N GLU A 213 27.15 3.05 -3.36
CA GLU A 213 25.90 2.34 -3.09
C GLU A 213 24.72 3.02 -3.79
N ALA A 214 23.99 2.21 -4.57
CA ALA A 214 22.77 2.64 -5.23
C ALA A 214 21.59 2.72 -4.23
N CYS A 215 20.71 3.68 -4.48
CA CYS A 215 19.46 3.93 -3.75
C CYS A 215 18.21 3.45 -4.51
#